data_AF-A0A9D2M6X5-F1
#
_entry.id   AF-A0A9D2M6X5-F1
#
_cell.length_a   1.000
_cell.length_b   1.000
_cell.length_c   1.000
_cell.angle_alpha   90.00
_cell.angle_beta   90.00
_cell.angle_gamma   90.00
#
_symmetry.space_group_name_H-M   'P 1'
#
loop_
_entity.id
_entity.type
_entity.pdbx_description
1 polymer ?
#
loop_
_entity_poly.entity_id
_entity_poly.type
_entity_poly.pdbx_seq_one_letter_code
_entity_poly.pdbx_strand_id
1 'polypeptide(L)'
;MYPVSEGYRQAMARPVRTERLTGTLQLTNGETVTFGPADLMSGSVTVDDQCVTGEELQFGCVYLGQAAFQLRTALSRYVLYGAKLQLVYGVQLADGSWEDVPLGVYTVAEAERTSMAVSIHAYDNILALDREYAGPALQGTPFGMLSQIAEHCGLALGMEAADLAGWPNAEETFQLDTNDGCATWRDCAGAVAQLLGAFVTVDRSGALVARRFADEPCRTLAPDARLSAAVADYHCTYSKLVVETADAEYTCDDEGGGLTMTMADAPLFGKGLDTRNQALAEAVFEYLQTVSYVPATVTLPGDPAIDCGDRLALTEPGDATGQAVAETIVTHRIWKFRGAETLKGVGKNPRLATARDREAATLRRLQTQNAENRLIFYNFTNVNAVTAPSGAAVTAAGVRFVTVQATGALLLAQLLLTAVPEDEALTLTVQYILNGLLIGDYCPAQALAAGAHTLALFYPLTEIEADTSCRLEIRLLAAGGTVRLAAGALRGVVTGQGMAATSAWDGNLVLQEFLPAITWQAQALTLAGLADAAPDFEKEASP
;
A
#
# COMPACT_ATOMS: atom_id res chain seq x y z
N MET A 1 -12.19 17.47 20.05
CA MET A 1 -12.35 17.31 21.51
C MET A 1 -13.60 16.53 21.77
N TYR A 2 -13.58 15.61 22.74
CA TYR A 2 -14.80 14.94 23.18
C TYR A 2 -15.82 15.99 23.67
N PRO A 3 -17.10 15.92 23.23
CA PRO A 3 -18.11 16.87 23.65
C PRO A 3 -18.34 16.80 25.17
N VAL A 4 -18.15 17.93 25.86
CA VAL A 4 -18.32 18.07 27.31
C VAL A 4 -19.12 19.32 27.65
N SER A 5 -19.79 19.31 28.80
CA SER A 5 -20.60 20.44 29.25
C SER A 5 -19.74 21.65 29.67
N GLU A 6 -20.36 22.81 29.77
CA GLU A 6 -19.71 23.98 30.38
C GLU A 6 -19.33 23.71 31.85
N GLY A 7 -20.18 22.97 32.58
CA GLY A 7 -19.93 22.56 33.96
C GLY A 7 -18.65 21.73 34.09
N TYR A 8 -18.42 20.81 33.17
CA TYR A 8 -17.17 20.05 33.09
C TYR A 8 -15.97 20.97 32.90
N ARG A 9 -16.02 21.88 31.92
CA ARG A 9 -14.92 22.82 31.65
C ARG A 9 -14.59 23.68 32.88
N GLN A 10 -15.62 24.14 33.59
CA GLN A 10 -15.46 24.88 34.85
C GLN A 10 -14.86 24.00 35.96
N ALA A 11 -15.26 22.73 36.07
CA ALA A 11 -14.71 21.79 37.03
C ALA A 11 -13.22 21.51 36.77
N MET A 12 -12.84 21.34 35.50
CA MET A 12 -11.46 21.12 35.07
C MET A 12 -10.53 22.32 35.32
N ALA A 13 -11.08 23.53 35.38
CA ALA A 13 -10.34 24.74 35.72
C ALA A 13 -10.08 24.92 37.23
N ARG A 14 -10.69 24.08 38.10
CA ARG A 14 -10.51 24.20 39.55
C ARG A 14 -9.14 23.68 40.00
N PRO A 15 -8.51 24.32 41.02
CA PRO A 15 -7.25 23.84 41.59
C PRO A 15 -7.37 22.46 42.26
N VAL A 16 -8.52 22.19 42.86
CA VAL A 16 -8.83 20.91 43.52
C VAL A 16 -10.09 20.34 42.89
N ARG A 17 -10.00 19.08 42.45
CA ARG A 17 -11.07 18.39 41.73
C ARG A 17 -11.43 17.10 42.46
N THR A 18 -12.71 16.79 42.49
CA THR A 18 -13.19 15.49 42.94
C THR A 18 -13.36 14.62 41.70
N GLU A 19 -12.46 13.66 41.54
CA GLU A 19 -12.35 12.82 40.34
C GLU A 19 -12.45 11.35 40.70
N ARG A 20 -13.07 10.56 39.81
CA ARG A 20 -13.16 9.11 39.89
C ARG A 20 -12.73 8.48 38.57
N LEU A 21 -12.23 7.25 38.65
CA LEU A 21 -12.06 6.38 37.51
C LEU A 21 -12.78 5.08 37.79
N THR A 22 -13.60 4.66 36.85
CA THR A 22 -14.30 3.37 36.88
C THR A 22 -14.01 2.62 35.60
N GLY A 23 -14.03 1.30 35.67
CA GLY A 23 -13.89 0.50 34.47
C GLY A 23 -14.65 -0.81 34.54
N THR A 24 -14.83 -1.38 33.36
CA THR A 24 -15.54 -2.64 33.14
C THR A 24 -14.65 -3.56 32.32
N LEU A 25 -14.45 -4.78 32.80
CA LEU A 25 -13.74 -5.87 32.12
C LEU A 25 -14.75 -6.95 31.76
N GLN A 26 -14.96 -7.17 30.47
CA GLN A 26 -15.66 -8.34 29.97
C GLN A 26 -14.62 -9.43 29.69
N LEU A 27 -14.55 -10.40 30.59
CA LEU A 27 -13.56 -11.47 30.60
C LEU A 27 -13.85 -12.51 29.51
N THR A 28 -12.83 -13.29 29.14
CA THR A 28 -12.95 -14.32 28.09
C THR A 28 -13.86 -15.49 28.46
N ASN A 29 -14.14 -15.67 29.76
CA ASN A 29 -15.13 -16.65 30.25
C ASN A 29 -16.59 -16.13 30.20
N GLY A 30 -16.81 -14.92 29.69
CA GLY A 30 -18.12 -14.26 29.59
C GLY A 30 -18.55 -13.47 30.82
N GLU A 31 -17.78 -13.52 31.92
CA GLU A 31 -18.06 -12.76 33.13
C GLU A 31 -17.73 -11.27 32.92
N THR A 32 -18.53 -10.38 33.51
CA THR A 32 -18.25 -8.95 33.51
C THR A 32 -17.92 -8.49 34.91
N VAL A 33 -16.73 -7.90 35.07
CA VAL A 33 -16.22 -7.38 36.33
C VAL A 33 -16.10 -5.87 36.24
N THR A 34 -16.70 -5.17 37.19
CA THR A 34 -16.53 -3.72 37.34
C THR A 34 -15.51 -3.44 38.43
N PHE A 35 -14.76 -2.35 38.28
CA PHE A 35 -13.80 -1.88 39.26
C PHE A 35 -13.87 -0.37 39.41
N GLY A 36 -13.52 0.11 40.59
CA GLY A 36 -13.53 1.52 40.95
C GLY A 36 -12.17 2.04 41.41
N PRO A 37 -12.13 3.27 41.92
CA PRO A 37 -10.88 3.91 42.35
C PRO A 37 -10.13 3.16 43.45
N ALA A 38 -10.82 2.39 44.29
CA ALA A 38 -10.21 1.64 45.40
C ALA A 38 -9.47 0.38 44.93
N ASP A 39 -9.84 -0.16 43.77
CA ASP A 39 -9.23 -1.36 43.19
C ASP A 39 -7.96 -1.02 42.40
N LEU A 40 -7.76 0.26 42.07
CA LEU A 40 -6.63 0.73 41.28
C LEU A 40 -5.45 1.13 42.18
N MET A 41 -4.23 0.76 41.76
CA MET A 41 -3.03 1.30 42.39
C MET A 41 -2.90 2.79 42.07
N SER A 42 -2.65 3.60 43.09
CA SER A 42 -2.47 5.05 42.94
C SER A 42 -1.34 5.36 41.95
N GLY A 43 -1.60 6.25 41.00
CA GLY A 43 -0.64 6.68 39.98
C GLY A 43 -0.32 5.65 38.90
N SER A 44 -1.01 4.49 38.86
CA SER A 44 -0.72 3.43 37.88
C SER A 44 -1.40 3.61 36.53
N VAL A 45 -2.53 4.33 36.47
CA VAL A 45 -3.34 4.43 35.26
C VAL A 45 -2.75 5.45 34.30
N THR A 46 -2.46 4.99 33.08
CA THR A 46 -1.97 5.80 31.97
C THR A 46 -2.74 5.45 30.70
N VAL A 47 -3.10 6.46 29.91
CA VAL A 47 -3.62 6.34 28.54
C VAL A 47 -2.67 7.09 27.62
N ASP A 48 -2.20 6.44 26.57
CA ASP A 48 -1.22 6.96 25.62
C ASP A 48 -1.74 6.79 24.19
N ASP A 49 -1.87 7.90 23.48
CA ASP A 49 -2.39 7.98 22.12
C ASP A 49 -1.48 8.88 21.27
N GLN A 50 -1.33 8.56 19.99
CA GLN A 50 -0.70 9.43 19.01
C GLN A 50 -1.37 9.29 17.64
N CYS A 51 -1.26 10.31 16.80
CA CYS A 51 -1.79 10.29 15.42
C CYS A 51 -0.70 10.44 14.36
N VAL A 52 0.57 10.41 14.75
CA VAL A 52 1.74 10.46 13.87
C VAL A 52 2.78 9.45 14.36
N THR A 53 3.67 8.98 13.48
CA THR A 53 4.65 7.93 13.83
C THR A 53 6.00 8.48 14.31
N GLY A 54 6.26 9.77 14.11
CA GLY A 54 7.56 10.38 14.39
C GLY A 54 7.47 11.84 14.84
N GLU A 55 8.48 12.61 14.47
CA GLU A 55 8.61 14.03 14.85
C GLU A 55 7.98 15.00 13.84
N GLU A 56 7.21 14.48 12.88
CA GLU A 56 6.58 15.25 11.81
C GLU A 56 5.12 14.86 11.63
N LEU A 57 4.34 15.81 11.13
CA LEU A 57 2.99 15.55 10.64
C LEU A 57 3.07 14.63 9.42
N GLN A 58 2.21 13.61 9.41
CA GLN A 58 2.09 12.64 8.31
C GLN A 58 0.61 12.29 8.15
N PHE A 59 0.16 12.12 6.91
CA PHE A 59 -1.13 11.53 6.60
C PHE A 59 -1.01 10.01 6.44
N GLY A 60 -2.11 9.29 6.65
CA GLY A 60 -2.15 7.84 6.57
C GLY A 60 -1.71 7.11 7.84
N CYS A 61 -1.46 7.83 8.93
CA CYS A 61 -1.08 7.19 10.18
C CYS A 61 -2.27 6.43 10.79
N VAL A 62 -2.00 5.24 11.29
CA VAL A 62 -2.96 4.40 12.02
C VAL A 62 -2.22 3.83 13.23
N TYR A 63 -2.35 4.48 14.38
CA TYR A 63 -1.62 4.13 15.59
C TYR A 63 -2.49 3.40 16.61
N LEU A 64 -1.86 2.51 17.38
CA LEU A 64 -2.47 1.76 18.47
C LEU A 64 -2.46 2.58 19.77
N GLY A 65 -3.60 3.10 20.18
CA GLY A 65 -3.76 3.67 21.52
C GLY A 65 -3.53 2.61 22.60
N GLN A 66 -2.92 2.99 23.72
CA GLN A 66 -2.57 2.10 24.82
C GLN A 66 -3.19 2.59 26.14
N ALA A 67 -3.76 1.64 26.89
CA ALA A 67 -4.12 1.83 28.30
C ALA A 67 -3.30 0.88 29.18
N ALA A 68 -2.70 1.42 30.25
CA ALA A 68 -1.94 0.64 31.22
C ALA A 68 -2.33 1.00 32.65
N PHE A 69 -2.51 0.01 33.52
CA PHE A 69 -2.84 0.22 34.93
C PHE A 69 -2.57 -1.03 35.78
N GLN A 70 -2.56 -0.86 37.11
CA GLN A 70 -2.45 -1.99 38.05
C GLN A 70 -3.73 -2.17 38.86
N LEU A 71 -4.30 -3.36 38.79
CA LEU A 71 -5.57 -3.73 39.41
C LEU A 71 -5.36 -4.68 40.61
N ARG A 72 -5.88 -4.31 41.78
CA ARG A 72 -5.95 -5.15 42.98
C ARG A 72 -7.09 -6.15 42.81
N THR A 73 -6.77 -7.37 42.40
CA THR A 73 -7.79 -8.38 42.14
C THR A 73 -7.34 -9.80 42.45
N ALA A 74 -8.28 -10.66 42.84
CA ALA A 74 -8.08 -12.10 42.96
C ALA A 74 -8.15 -12.83 41.60
N LEU A 75 -8.61 -12.15 40.54
CA LEU A 75 -8.80 -12.73 39.21
C LEU A 75 -7.52 -13.34 38.63
N SER A 76 -7.65 -14.54 38.07
CA SER A 76 -6.54 -15.18 37.35
C SER A 76 -6.07 -14.32 36.19
N ARG A 77 -4.76 -14.23 35.97
CA ARG A 77 -4.21 -13.52 34.79
C ARG A 77 -4.69 -14.10 33.46
N TYR A 78 -5.05 -15.39 33.44
CA TYR A 78 -5.46 -16.10 32.22
C TYR A 78 -6.85 -15.71 31.72
N VAL A 79 -7.74 -15.20 32.59
CA VAL A 79 -9.07 -14.73 32.16
C VAL A 79 -9.06 -13.26 31.70
N LEU A 80 -7.95 -12.56 31.95
CA LEU A 80 -7.75 -11.16 31.58
C LEU A 80 -7.22 -11.01 30.16
N TYR A 81 -6.36 -11.90 29.69
CA TYR A 81 -5.85 -11.86 28.31
C TYR A 81 -7.01 -11.97 27.30
N GLY A 82 -7.13 -11.00 26.39
CA GLY A 82 -8.22 -10.87 25.43
C GLY A 82 -9.52 -10.30 26.01
N ALA A 83 -9.55 -9.89 27.28
CA ALA A 83 -10.73 -9.26 27.88
C ALA A 83 -10.96 -7.86 27.27
N LYS A 84 -12.23 -7.51 27.06
CA LYS A 84 -12.62 -6.16 26.64
C LYS A 84 -12.67 -5.23 27.84
N LEU A 85 -11.90 -4.16 27.79
CA LEU A 85 -11.78 -3.13 28.81
C LEU A 85 -12.49 -1.86 28.34
N GLN A 86 -13.30 -1.29 29.22
CA GLN A 86 -13.85 0.06 29.06
C GLN A 86 -13.46 0.88 30.29
N LEU A 87 -12.94 2.09 30.06
CA LEU A 87 -12.55 3.03 31.11
C LEU A 87 -13.39 4.29 31.01
N VAL A 88 -13.82 4.80 32.16
CA VAL A 88 -14.65 6.01 32.28
C VAL A 88 -14.07 6.90 33.37
N TYR A 89 -13.70 8.11 33.00
CA TYR A 89 -13.29 9.17 33.90
C TYR A 89 -14.52 9.98 34.32
N GLY A 90 -14.66 10.27 35.61
CA GLY A 90 -15.75 11.12 36.10
C GLY A 90 -15.21 12.29 36.91
N VAL A 91 -15.79 13.47 36.71
CA VAL A 91 -15.52 14.66 37.51
C VAL A 91 -16.80 15.17 38.16
N GLN A 92 -16.70 15.65 39.40
CA GLN A 92 -17.83 16.22 40.12
C GLN A 92 -18.04 17.70 39.73
N LEU A 93 -19.26 18.02 39.33
CA LEU A 93 -19.70 19.37 38.95
C LEU A 93 -19.99 20.23 40.19
N ALA A 94 -20.29 21.52 39.97
CA ALA A 94 -20.56 22.49 41.04
C ALA A 94 -21.80 22.13 41.89
N ASP A 95 -22.80 21.51 41.28
CA ASP A 95 -24.05 21.08 41.90
C ASP A 95 -23.93 19.73 42.63
N GLY A 96 -22.73 19.12 42.60
CA GLY A 96 -22.45 17.83 43.21
C GLY A 96 -22.75 16.62 42.32
N SER A 97 -23.33 16.82 41.13
CA SER A 97 -23.53 15.76 40.14
C SER A 97 -22.20 15.33 39.50
N TRP A 98 -22.21 14.19 38.81
CA TRP A 98 -21.03 13.66 38.12
C TRP A 98 -21.23 13.74 36.61
N GLU A 99 -20.20 14.20 35.91
CA GLU A 99 -20.11 14.10 34.45
C GLU A 99 -19.03 13.08 34.10
N ASP A 100 -19.42 12.09 33.30
CA ASP A 100 -18.59 10.96 32.91
C ASP A 100 -18.10 11.12 31.46
N VAL A 101 -16.80 10.96 31.25
CA VAL A 101 -16.09 10.99 29.97
C VAL A 101 -15.51 9.59 29.72
N PRO A 102 -15.97 8.88 28.66
CA PRO A 102 -15.38 7.61 28.26
C PRO A 102 -13.95 7.83 27.75
N LEU A 103 -13.01 7.04 28.26
CA LEU A 103 -11.61 7.12 27.83
C LEU A 103 -11.35 6.30 26.56
N GLY A 104 -12.14 5.26 26.33
CA GLY A 104 -12.05 4.40 25.15
C GLY A 104 -12.40 2.95 25.47
N VAL A 105 -12.31 2.12 24.43
CA VAL A 105 -12.50 0.69 24.48
C VAL A 105 -11.21 0.01 24.06
N TYR A 106 -10.73 -0.90 24.90
CA TYR A 106 -9.44 -1.56 24.75
C TYR A 106 -9.58 -3.08 24.87
N THR A 107 -8.62 -3.81 24.33
CA THR A 107 -8.45 -5.24 24.47
C THR A 107 -7.17 -5.52 25.25
N VAL A 108 -7.28 -6.28 26.34
CA VAL A 108 -6.12 -6.62 27.19
C VAL A 108 -5.18 -7.56 26.43
N ALA A 109 -3.94 -7.13 26.23
CA ALA A 109 -2.90 -7.89 25.55
C ALA A 109 -1.90 -8.51 26.53
N GLU A 110 -1.65 -7.88 27.68
CA GLU A 110 -0.73 -8.42 28.68
C GLU A 110 -1.32 -8.28 30.09
N ALA A 111 -1.11 -9.32 30.91
CA ALA A 111 -1.55 -9.38 32.29
C ALA A 111 -0.49 -10.04 33.17
N GLU A 112 0.27 -9.23 33.90
CA GLU A 112 1.38 -9.69 34.75
C GLU A 112 1.00 -9.62 36.23
N ARG A 113 1.09 -10.76 36.93
CA ARG A 113 0.73 -10.81 38.35
C ARG A 113 1.95 -10.52 39.22
N THR A 114 1.83 -9.46 40.03
CA THR A 114 2.73 -9.17 41.15
C THR A 114 2.13 -9.68 42.46
N SER A 115 2.83 -9.50 43.59
CA SER A 115 2.36 -9.95 44.91
C SER A 115 1.09 -9.24 45.39
N MET A 116 0.78 -8.03 44.89
CA MET A 116 -0.33 -7.20 45.38
C MET A 116 -1.36 -6.78 44.32
N ALA A 117 -1.00 -6.85 43.03
CA ALA A 117 -1.85 -6.39 41.93
C ALA A 117 -1.50 -7.12 40.61
N VAL A 118 -2.38 -7.01 39.62
CA VAL A 118 -2.12 -7.43 38.25
C VAL A 118 -1.85 -6.18 37.40
N SER A 119 -0.68 -6.11 36.76
CA SER A 119 -0.37 -5.10 35.75
C SER A 119 -1.05 -5.48 34.45
N ILE A 120 -1.84 -4.57 33.89
CA ILE A 120 -2.61 -4.78 32.67
C ILE A 120 -2.10 -3.79 31.62
N HIS A 121 -1.76 -4.31 30.45
CA HIS A 121 -1.52 -3.53 29.24
C HIS A 121 -2.59 -3.91 28.21
N ALA A 122 -3.31 -2.91 27.71
CA ALA A 122 -4.38 -3.06 26.76
C ALA A 122 -4.19 -2.09 25.60
N TYR A 123 -4.55 -2.53 24.41
CA TYR A 123 -4.53 -1.71 23.20
C TYR A 123 -5.94 -1.42 22.74
N ASP A 124 -6.15 -0.29 22.09
CA ASP A 124 -7.45 0.08 21.55
C ASP A 124 -7.90 -0.88 20.43
N ASN A 125 -9.07 -0.60 19.87
CA ASN A 125 -9.66 -1.44 18.82
C ASN A 125 -8.93 -1.35 17.46
N ILE A 126 -7.92 -0.48 17.29
CA ILE A 126 -7.03 -0.53 16.11
C ILE A 126 -6.23 -1.84 16.07
N LEU A 127 -6.11 -2.54 17.20
CA LEU A 127 -5.53 -3.90 17.26
C LEU A 127 -6.24 -4.89 16.33
N ALA A 128 -7.54 -4.71 16.09
CA ALA A 128 -8.28 -5.59 15.19
C ALA A 128 -7.79 -5.48 13.72
N LEU A 129 -7.15 -4.36 13.36
CA LEU A 129 -6.62 -4.09 12.03
C LEU A 129 -5.24 -4.72 11.76
N ASP A 130 -4.53 -5.22 12.79
CA ASP A 130 -3.20 -5.87 12.63
C ASP A 130 -3.27 -7.25 11.97
N ARG A 131 -4.47 -7.71 11.65
CA ARG A 131 -4.68 -8.99 10.97
C ARG A 131 -4.21 -8.87 9.52
N GLU A 132 -3.69 -9.97 8.99
CA GLU A 132 -3.32 -10.10 7.59
C GLU A 132 -4.51 -9.75 6.68
N TYR A 133 -4.24 -8.97 5.65
CA TYR A 133 -5.19 -8.64 4.61
C TYR A 133 -5.29 -9.81 3.62
N ALA A 134 -6.23 -10.72 3.90
CA ALA A 134 -6.54 -11.88 3.06
C ALA A 134 -8.03 -11.85 2.62
N GLY A 135 -8.53 -10.66 2.27
CA GLY A 135 -9.93 -10.41 1.93
C GLY A 135 -10.19 -10.19 0.44
N PRO A 136 -11.47 -10.04 0.04
CA PRO A 136 -11.80 -9.55 -1.30
C PRO A 136 -11.25 -8.14 -1.51
N ALA A 137 -11.05 -7.76 -2.78
CA ALA A 137 -10.64 -6.41 -3.12
C ALA A 137 -11.62 -5.37 -2.53
N LEU A 138 -11.10 -4.41 -1.79
CA LEU A 138 -11.84 -3.24 -1.32
C LEU A 138 -12.17 -2.37 -2.53
N GLN A 139 -13.43 -1.95 -2.65
CA GLN A 139 -13.87 -1.09 -3.76
C GLN A 139 -14.87 -0.05 -3.31
N GLY A 140 -14.85 1.12 -3.94
CA GLY A 140 -15.81 2.21 -3.72
C GLY A 140 -15.16 3.49 -3.24
N THR A 141 -15.95 4.36 -2.60
CA THR A 141 -15.45 5.61 -2.02
C THR A 141 -14.62 5.34 -0.76
N PRO A 142 -13.77 6.28 -0.31
CA PRO A 142 -13.09 6.17 0.98
C PRO A 142 -14.01 5.77 2.15
N PHE A 143 -15.23 6.30 2.20
CA PHE A 143 -16.25 5.87 3.18
C PHE A 143 -16.60 4.38 3.04
N GLY A 144 -16.90 3.94 1.81
CA GLY A 144 -17.26 2.55 1.52
C GLY A 144 -16.11 1.59 1.81
N MET A 145 -14.87 2.01 1.57
CA MET A 145 -13.67 1.23 1.88
C MET A 145 -13.46 1.11 3.40
N LEU A 146 -13.54 2.21 4.16
CA LEU A 146 -13.46 2.16 5.63
C LEU A 146 -14.59 1.32 6.23
N SER A 147 -15.80 1.37 5.66
CA SER A 147 -16.93 0.52 6.07
C SER A 147 -16.62 -0.97 5.89
N GLN A 148 -16.08 -1.35 4.74
CA GLN A 148 -15.68 -2.74 4.46
C GLN A 148 -14.54 -3.19 5.38
N ILE A 149 -13.54 -2.34 5.63
CA ILE A 149 -12.43 -2.63 6.56
C ILE A 149 -12.98 -2.88 7.96
N ALA A 150 -13.87 -2.01 8.45
CA ALA A 150 -14.49 -2.15 9.76
C ALA A 150 -15.27 -3.46 9.86
N GLU A 151 -16.11 -3.79 8.87
CA GLU A 151 -16.89 -5.02 8.82
C GLU A 151 -16.01 -6.27 8.86
N HIS A 152 -14.97 -6.35 8.03
CA HIS A 152 -14.06 -7.50 7.99
C HIS A 152 -13.27 -7.69 9.29
N CYS A 153 -13.01 -6.59 10.01
CA CYS A 153 -12.31 -6.60 11.29
C CYS A 153 -13.25 -6.74 12.50
N GLY A 154 -14.56 -6.80 12.30
CA GLY A 154 -15.55 -6.88 13.38
C GLY A 154 -15.70 -5.60 14.19
N LEU A 155 -15.39 -4.45 13.58
CA LEU A 155 -15.53 -3.12 14.14
C LEU A 155 -16.78 -2.42 13.60
N ALA A 156 -17.34 -1.49 14.37
CA ALA A 156 -18.28 -0.51 13.84
C ALA A 156 -17.53 0.65 13.18
N LEU A 157 -18.16 1.33 12.23
CA LEU A 157 -17.68 2.61 11.70
C LEU A 157 -18.37 3.75 12.46
N GLY A 158 -17.60 4.63 13.10
CA GLY A 158 -18.09 5.72 13.96
C GLY A 158 -18.36 7.02 13.20
N MET A 159 -18.64 6.93 11.91
CA MET A 159 -18.84 8.08 11.02
C MET A 159 -19.84 7.73 9.93
N GLU A 160 -20.41 8.76 9.33
CA GLU A 160 -21.32 8.70 8.19
C GLU A 160 -20.64 9.26 6.93
N ALA A 161 -21.17 8.93 5.75
CA ALA A 161 -20.61 9.43 4.49
C ALA A 161 -20.63 10.97 4.41
N ALA A 162 -21.60 11.60 5.07
CA ALA A 162 -21.71 13.05 5.14
C ALA A 162 -20.57 13.72 5.94
N ASP A 163 -19.94 13.01 6.87
CA ASP A 163 -18.83 13.56 7.68
C ASP A 163 -17.55 13.77 6.84
N LEU A 164 -17.42 13.01 5.75
CA LEU A 164 -16.32 13.11 4.80
C LEU A 164 -16.62 14.05 3.63
N ALA A 165 -17.81 14.64 3.58
CA ALA A 165 -18.19 15.55 2.50
C ALA A 165 -17.24 16.76 2.46
N GLY A 166 -16.72 17.07 1.27
CA GLY A 166 -15.75 18.15 1.07
C GLY A 166 -14.31 17.82 1.50
N TRP A 167 -14.05 16.60 1.98
CA TRP A 167 -12.66 16.15 2.16
C TRP A 167 -12.05 15.77 0.80
N PRO A 168 -10.72 15.91 0.63
CA PRO A 168 -10.03 15.51 -0.58
C PRO A 168 -10.40 14.08 -0.97
N ASN A 169 -10.74 13.89 -2.24
CA ASN A 169 -10.96 12.57 -2.85
C ASN A 169 -12.09 11.73 -2.21
N ALA A 170 -12.91 12.29 -1.30
CA ALA A 170 -13.91 11.54 -0.54
C ALA A 170 -15.06 10.97 -1.38
N GLU A 171 -15.36 11.59 -2.52
CA GLU A 171 -16.41 11.17 -3.45
C GLU A 171 -15.87 10.31 -4.61
N GLU A 172 -14.54 10.23 -4.75
CA GLU A 172 -13.90 9.43 -5.78
C GLU A 172 -13.95 7.94 -5.45
N THR A 173 -14.01 7.10 -6.49
CA THR A 173 -14.02 5.65 -6.33
C THR A 173 -12.64 5.05 -6.55
N PHE A 174 -12.27 4.11 -5.70
CA PHE A 174 -10.99 3.41 -5.72
C PHE A 174 -11.19 1.90 -5.62
N GLN A 175 -10.12 1.17 -5.91
CA GLN A 175 -10.02 -0.26 -5.71
C GLN A 175 -8.68 -0.59 -5.07
N LEU A 176 -8.66 -1.48 -4.08
CA LEU A 176 -7.44 -1.98 -3.42
C LEU A 176 -7.54 -3.50 -3.23
N ASP A 177 -6.53 -4.22 -3.66
CA ASP A 177 -6.41 -5.66 -3.53
C ASP A 177 -5.04 -6.05 -2.95
N THR A 178 -4.84 -7.34 -2.73
CA THR A 178 -3.67 -7.88 -2.04
C THR A 178 -2.35 -7.69 -2.82
N ASN A 179 -2.39 -7.28 -4.08
CA ASN A 179 -1.20 -7.02 -4.88
C ASN A 179 -0.67 -5.59 -4.73
N ASP A 180 -1.42 -4.70 -4.06
CA ASP A 180 -1.08 -3.28 -3.92
C ASP A 180 -0.11 -2.97 -2.77
N GLY A 181 0.58 -3.98 -2.22
CA GLY A 181 1.58 -3.79 -1.17
C GLY A 181 1.01 -3.62 0.26
N CYS A 182 -0.31 -3.68 0.45
CA CYS A 182 -0.91 -3.72 1.78
C CYS A 182 -0.86 -5.14 2.38
N ALA A 183 -0.15 -5.32 3.49
CA ALA A 183 -0.04 -6.61 4.16
C ALA A 183 -1.14 -6.82 5.22
N THR A 184 -1.61 -5.75 5.85
CA THR A 184 -2.60 -5.77 6.93
C THR A 184 -3.80 -4.88 6.63
N TRP A 185 -4.91 -5.10 7.33
CA TRP A 185 -6.06 -4.19 7.26
C TRP A 185 -5.71 -2.78 7.75
N ARG A 186 -4.71 -2.65 8.62
CA ARG A 186 -4.15 -1.37 9.05
C ARG A 186 -3.51 -0.63 7.88
N ASP A 187 -2.74 -1.31 7.04
CA ASP A 187 -2.12 -0.70 5.86
C ASP A 187 -3.20 -0.20 4.89
N CYS A 188 -4.26 -0.99 4.70
CA CYS A 188 -5.41 -0.60 3.88
C CYS A 188 -6.09 0.67 4.44
N ALA A 189 -6.31 0.74 5.76
CA ALA A 189 -6.89 1.91 6.41
C ALA A 189 -5.96 3.14 6.28
N GLY A 190 -4.65 2.94 6.40
CA GLY A 190 -3.64 3.97 6.18
C GLY A 190 -3.67 4.54 4.76
N ALA A 191 -3.75 3.67 3.74
CA ALA A 191 -3.88 4.09 2.35
C ALA A 191 -5.16 4.91 2.09
N VAL A 192 -6.28 4.55 2.71
CA VAL A 192 -7.51 5.36 2.62
C VAL A 192 -7.36 6.70 3.35
N ALA A 193 -6.71 6.74 4.51
CA ALA A 193 -6.43 7.99 5.22
C ALA A 193 -5.48 8.92 4.46
N GLN A 194 -4.53 8.38 3.70
CA GLN A 194 -3.67 9.14 2.80
C GLN A 194 -4.48 9.90 1.74
N LEU A 195 -5.45 9.24 1.08
CA LEU A 195 -6.33 9.88 0.09
C LEU A 195 -7.10 11.08 0.67
N LEU A 196 -7.52 10.94 1.93
CA LEU A 196 -8.33 11.92 2.64
C LEU A 196 -7.51 13.05 3.28
N GLY A 197 -6.18 12.95 3.28
CA GLY A 197 -5.32 13.86 4.05
C GLY A 197 -5.65 13.80 5.56
N ALA A 198 -5.78 12.57 6.08
CA ALA A 198 -6.27 12.27 7.42
C ALA A 198 -5.40 11.21 8.13
N PHE A 199 -5.76 10.86 9.35
CA PHE A 199 -5.28 9.68 10.07
C PHE A 199 -6.48 8.81 10.49
N VAL A 200 -6.27 7.52 10.70
CA VAL A 200 -7.32 6.61 11.21
C VAL A 200 -7.07 6.33 12.69
N THR A 201 -8.14 6.36 13.46
CA THR A 201 -8.15 6.03 14.90
C THR A 201 -9.49 5.40 15.26
N VAL A 202 -9.74 5.16 16.54
CA VAL A 202 -11.05 4.75 17.04
C VAL A 202 -11.64 5.84 17.92
N ASP A 203 -12.96 5.99 17.87
CA ASP A 203 -13.68 6.89 18.77
C ASP A 203 -13.76 6.31 20.19
N ARG A 204 -14.38 7.07 21.11
CA ARG A 204 -14.51 6.64 22.52
C ARG A 204 -15.41 5.41 22.71
N SER A 205 -16.23 5.06 21.72
CA SER A 205 -17.04 3.83 21.69
C SER A 205 -16.27 2.62 21.16
N GLY A 206 -15.07 2.85 20.61
CA GLY A 206 -14.22 1.85 19.97
C GLY A 206 -14.57 1.60 18.50
N ALA A 207 -15.31 2.50 17.86
CA ALA A 207 -15.63 2.43 16.43
C ALA A 207 -14.55 3.11 15.59
N LEU A 208 -14.27 2.57 14.40
CA LEU A 208 -13.28 3.07 13.47
C LEU A 208 -13.69 4.46 12.94
N VAL A 209 -12.77 5.42 12.94
CA VAL A 209 -13.00 6.77 12.42
C VAL A 209 -11.75 7.30 11.71
N ALA A 210 -11.92 8.00 10.60
CA ALA A 210 -10.90 8.88 10.06
C ALA A 210 -11.03 10.27 10.70
N ARG A 211 -9.90 10.91 11.03
CA ARG A 211 -9.88 12.27 11.60
C ARG A 211 -8.85 13.12 10.89
N ARG A 212 -9.20 14.39 10.74
CA ARG A 212 -8.30 15.46 10.30
C ARG A 212 -7.87 16.32 11.48
N PHE A 213 -6.88 17.16 11.25
CA PHE A 213 -6.47 18.15 12.23
C PHE A 213 -7.50 19.26 12.31
N ALA A 214 -7.92 19.61 13.52
CA ALA A 214 -8.93 20.64 13.73
C ALA A 214 -8.46 22.00 13.21
N ASP A 215 -9.36 22.74 12.57
CA ASP A 215 -9.07 24.09 12.06
C ASP A 215 -9.07 25.11 13.19
N GLU A 216 -10.01 25.00 14.13
CA GLU A 216 -10.21 25.96 15.22
C GLU A 216 -9.76 25.38 16.58
N PRO A 217 -9.17 26.21 17.47
CA PRO A 217 -8.81 25.79 18.81
C PRO A 217 -10.03 25.34 19.64
N CYS A 218 -9.98 24.13 20.19
CA CYS A 218 -11.03 23.64 21.10
C CYS A 218 -10.93 24.29 22.49
N ARG A 219 -9.73 24.77 22.86
CA ARG A 219 -9.47 25.36 24.17
C ARG A 219 -8.28 26.31 24.13
N THR A 220 -8.40 27.39 24.91
CA THR A 220 -7.29 28.29 25.23
C THR A 220 -6.68 27.92 26.58
N LEU A 221 -5.36 27.73 26.62
CA LEU A 221 -4.58 27.37 27.80
C LEU A 221 -3.67 28.53 28.18
N ALA A 222 -4.02 29.20 29.28
CA ALA A 222 -3.24 30.28 29.85
C ALA A 222 -2.07 29.76 30.71
N PRO A 223 -1.07 30.62 31.02
CA PRO A 223 0.11 30.21 31.79
C PRO A 223 -0.19 29.61 33.17
N ASP A 224 -1.29 30.01 33.80
CA ASP A 224 -1.77 29.51 35.09
C ASP A 224 -2.57 28.19 34.98
N ALA A 225 -3.08 27.88 33.79
CA ALA A 225 -3.80 26.63 33.52
C ALA A 225 -2.86 25.44 33.20
N ARG A 226 -1.55 25.69 33.06
CA ARG A 226 -0.53 24.70 32.67
C ARG A 226 0.52 24.50 33.76
N LEU A 227 1.03 23.27 33.86
CA LEU A 227 2.15 22.93 34.76
C LEU A 227 3.49 23.32 34.14
N SER A 228 3.63 23.12 32.82
CA SER A 228 4.77 23.57 32.03
C SER A 228 4.40 23.66 30.56
N ALA A 229 5.16 24.44 29.78
CA ALA A 229 5.07 24.46 28.33
C ALA A 229 6.43 24.78 27.71
N ALA A 230 6.73 24.12 26.59
CA ALA A 230 7.81 24.45 25.67
C ALA A 230 7.17 24.71 24.31
N VAL A 231 7.26 25.95 23.83
CA VAL A 231 6.65 26.40 22.57
C VAL A 231 7.79 26.77 21.62
N ALA A 232 7.71 26.31 20.37
CA ALA A 232 8.69 26.64 19.34
C ALA A 232 8.57 28.10 18.89
N ASP A 233 9.66 28.66 18.37
CA ASP A 233 9.73 30.03 17.82
C ASP A 233 9.41 30.10 16.31
N TYR A 234 8.90 29.01 15.74
CA TYR A 234 8.59 28.89 14.31
C TYR A 234 7.25 28.21 14.07
N HIS A 235 6.67 28.51 12.91
CA HIS A 235 5.47 27.83 12.40
C HIS A 235 5.88 26.67 11.50
N CYS A 236 5.16 25.57 11.60
CA CYS A 236 5.17 24.51 10.61
C CYS A 236 4.13 24.85 9.54
N THR A 237 4.62 25.12 8.34
CA THR A 237 3.83 25.28 7.12
C THR A 237 4.40 24.35 6.06
N TYR A 238 3.60 23.93 5.10
CA TYR A 238 4.00 23.00 4.04
C TYR A 238 3.88 23.68 2.68
N SER A 239 4.92 23.58 1.87
CA SER A 239 4.95 24.10 0.49
C SER A 239 5.18 23.02 -0.54
N LYS A 240 5.44 21.77 -0.12
CA LYS A 240 5.64 20.65 -1.03
C LYS A 240 5.02 19.37 -0.49
N LEU A 241 4.37 18.62 -1.38
CA LEU A 241 3.91 17.26 -1.16
C LEU A 241 4.57 16.35 -2.18
N VAL A 242 5.11 15.23 -1.73
CA VAL A 242 5.60 14.14 -2.58
C VAL A 242 4.80 12.89 -2.24
N VAL A 243 4.11 12.33 -3.22
CA VAL A 243 3.36 11.07 -3.10
C VAL A 243 4.13 10.00 -3.85
N GLU A 244 4.70 9.05 -3.12
CA GLU A 244 5.46 7.93 -3.66
C GLU A 244 4.53 6.70 -3.76
N THR A 245 4.41 6.15 -4.96
CA THR A 245 3.72 4.88 -5.23
C THR A 245 4.76 3.83 -5.63
N ALA A 246 4.32 2.58 -5.87
CA ALA A 246 5.24 1.53 -6.30
C ALA A 246 5.94 1.84 -7.64
N ASP A 247 5.23 2.51 -8.56
CA ASP A 247 5.65 2.68 -9.95
C ASP A 247 5.87 4.14 -10.37
N ALA A 248 5.38 5.10 -9.58
CA ALA A 248 5.40 6.54 -9.91
C ALA A 248 5.55 7.44 -8.67
N GLU A 249 6.03 8.67 -8.90
CA GLU A 249 6.12 9.74 -7.92
C GLU A 249 5.32 10.96 -8.42
N TYR A 250 4.39 11.46 -7.61
CA TYR A 250 3.61 12.66 -7.89
C TYR A 250 4.04 13.77 -6.94
N THR A 251 4.49 14.89 -7.50
CA THR A 251 4.98 16.04 -6.72
C THR A 251 4.07 17.24 -6.91
N CYS A 252 3.64 17.82 -5.80
CA CYS A 252 3.00 19.14 -5.75
C CYS A 252 3.97 20.09 -5.05
N ASP A 253 4.21 21.25 -5.65
CA ASP A 253 5.17 22.24 -5.14
C ASP A 253 4.57 23.63 -5.33
N ASP A 254 4.66 24.44 -4.29
CA ASP A 254 4.43 25.88 -4.32
C ASP A 254 5.78 26.53 -3.97
N GLU A 255 6.18 27.60 -4.68
CA GLU A 255 7.50 28.25 -4.52
C GLU A 255 7.74 28.86 -3.11
N GLY A 256 6.88 28.56 -2.13
CA GLY A 256 7.00 28.91 -0.73
C GLY A 256 8.13 28.20 0.00
N GLY A 257 8.62 28.85 1.07
CA GLY A 257 9.69 28.33 1.95
C GLY A 257 9.22 27.39 3.05
N GLY A 258 8.22 26.55 2.79
CA GLY A 258 7.63 25.59 3.74
C GLY A 258 8.37 24.25 3.81
N LEU A 259 7.84 23.35 4.63
CA LEU A 259 8.27 21.96 4.75
C LEU A 259 7.81 21.14 3.55
N THR A 260 8.53 20.04 3.29
CA THR A 260 8.09 18.98 2.37
C THR A 260 7.48 17.85 3.18
N MET A 261 6.26 17.43 2.84
CA MET A 261 5.70 16.18 3.35
C MET A 261 5.86 15.08 2.30
N THR A 262 6.26 13.89 2.72
CA THR A 262 6.28 12.71 1.86
C THR A 262 5.29 11.67 2.36
N MET A 263 4.41 11.25 1.46
CA MET A 263 3.54 10.10 1.63
C MET A 263 4.19 8.92 0.91
N ALA A 264 4.84 8.05 1.69
CA ALA A 264 5.42 6.81 1.16
C ALA A 264 4.35 5.73 1.00
N ASP A 265 4.60 4.79 0.09
CA ASP A 265 3.78 3.60 -0.15
C ASP A 265 2.28 3.95 -0.27
N ALA A 266 1.93 4.80 -1.23
CA ALA A 266 0.59 5.31 -1.43
C ALA A 266 -0.15 4.59 -2.58
N PRO A 267 -0.60 3.33 -2.40
CA PRO A 267 -1.08 2.47 -3.49
C PRO A 267 -2.30 3.00 -4.22
N LEU A 268 -3.12 3.83 -3.56
CA LEU A 268 -4.35 4.36 -4.14
C LEU A 268 -4.10 5.53 -5.12
N PHE A 269 -2.91 6.12 -5.10
CA PHE A 269 -2.50 7.16 -6.05
C PHE A 269 -1.83 6.58 -7.30
N GLY A 270 -1.56 5.28 -7.37
CA GLY A 270 -0.91 4.63 -8.53
C GLY A 270 -1.89 4.06 -9.55
N LYS A 271 -3.19 4.30 -9.38
CA LYS A 271 -4.24 3.60 -10.14
C LYS A 271 -4.94 4.49 -11.13
N GLY A 272 -4.69 4.22 -12.41
CA GLY A 272 -5.34 4.91 -13.53
C GLY A 272 -4.38 5.83 -14.27
N LEU A 273 -4.90 6.92 -14.82
CA LEU A 273 -4.11 7.87 -15.60
C LEU A 273 -3.28 8.77 -14.68
N ASP A 274 -2.05 9.09 -15.07
CA ASP A 274 -1.17 9.99 -14.32
C ASP A 274 -1.81 11.37 -14.05
N THR A 275 -2.60 11.87 -14.99
CA THR A 275 -3.33 13.15 -14.82
C THR A 275 -4.37 13.09 -13.71
N ARG A 276 -5.05 11.95 -13.54
CA ARG A 276 -5.99 11.73 -12.42
C ARG A 276 -5.20 11.66 -11.12
N ASN A 277 -4.14 10.87 -11.07
CA ASN A 277 -3.33 10.66 -9.87
C ASN A 277 -2.66 11.95 -9.38
N GLN A 278 -2.18 12.77 -10.31
CA GLN A 278 -1.68 14.11 -10.02
C GLN A 278 -2.78 15.01 -9.42
N ALA A 279 -4.00 15.00 -9.98
CA ALA A 279 -5.11 15.76 -9.42
C ALA A 279 -5.52 15.30 -8.01
N LEU A 280 -5.44 13.99 -7.73
CA LEU A 280 -5.67 13.46 -6.38
C LEU A 280 -4.63 13.98 -5.38
N ALA A 281 -3.36 14.03 -5.79
CA ALA A 281 -2.26 14.56 -4.97
C ALA A 281 -2.44 16.07 -4.73
N GLU A 282 -2.84 16.83 -5.76
CA GLU A 282 -3.12 18.27 -5.65
C GLU A 282 -4.26 18.56 -4.67
N ALA A 283 -5.34 17.76 -4.68
CA ALA A 283 -6.44 17.92 -3.72
C ALA A 283 -6.00 17.71 -2.26
N VAL A 284 -5.08 16.76 -2.01
CA VAL A 284 -4.51 16.55 -0.67
C VAL A 284 -3.54 17.69 -0.32
N PHE A 285 -2.76 18.18 -1.29
CA PHE A 285 -1.84 19.29 -1.09
C PHE A 285 -2.56 20.59 -0.76
N GLU A 286 -3.69 20.89 -1.41
CA GLU A 286 -4.51 22.08 -1.12
C GLU A 286 -4.96 22.10 0.35
N TYR A 287 -5.37 20.95 0.89
CA TYR A 287 -5.61 20.86 2.33
C TYR A 287 -4.33 20.96 3.16
N LEU A 288 -3.24 20.34 2.75
CA LEU A 288 -2.00 20.39 3.52
C LEU A 288 -1.51 21.84 3.71
N GLN A 289 -1.68 22.71 2.70
CA GLN A 289 -1.33 24.13 2.76
C GLN A 289 -2.16 24.92 3.78
N THR A 290 -3.37 24.45 4.08
CA THR A 290 -4.26 24.99 5.11
C THR A 290 -3.76 24.69 6.53
N VAL A 291 -2.95 23.63 6.70
CA VAL A 291 -2.43 23.20 8.01
C VAL A 291 -1.23 24.06 8.42
N SER A 292 -1.46 25.02 9.31
CA SER A 292 -0.43 25.82 10.00
C SER A 292 -0.56 25.70 11.52
N TYR A 293 0.56 25.45 12.20
CA TYR A 293 0.62 25.32 13.66
C TYR A 293 2.04 25.58 14.18
N VAL A 294 2.15 25.79 15.49
CA VAL A 294 3.39 25.94 16.24
C VAL A 294 3.65 24.65 17.03
N PRO A 295 4.79 23.96 16.82
CA PRO A 295 5.15 22.82 17.65
C PRO A 295 5.26 23.22 19.12
N ALA A 296 4.65 22.43 20.00
CA ALA A 296 4.69 22.69 21.42
C ALA A 296 4.59 21.38 22.22
N THR A 297 5.17 21.38 23.41
CA THR A 297 4.93 20.36 24.44
C THR A 297 4.35 21.04 25.65
N VAL A 298 3.16 20.63 26.08
CA VAL A 298 2.44 21.22 27.20
C VAL A 298 2.11 20.13 28.21
N THR A 299 2.35 20.43 29.48
CA THR A 299 1.96 19.57 30.59
C THR A 299 0.84 20.23 31.38
N LEU A 300 -0.26 19.53 31.60
CA LEU A 300 -1.47 19.99 32.28
C LEU A 300 -1.77 19.12 33.50
N PRO A 301 -2.59 19.58 34.46
CA PRO A 301 -3.05 18.72 35.56
C PRO A 301 -4.06 17.62 35.14
N GLY A 302 -4.16 17.32 33.83
CA GLY A 302 -5.01 16.30 33.24
C GLY A 302 -6.40 16.80 32.83
N ASP A 303 -6.76 16.63 31.55
CA ASP A 303 -8.09 16.76 30.95
C ASP A 303 -8.31 15.71 29.86
N PRO A 304 -8.90 14.55 30.21
CA PRO A 304 -9.01 13.44 29.28
C PRO A 304 -9.94 13.67 28.08
N ALA A 305 -10.66 14.79 28.03
CA ALA A 305 -11.53 15.13 26.91
C ALA A 305 -10.77 15.63 25.67
N ILE A 306 -9.50 16.00 25.81
CA ILE A 306 -8.64 16.39 24.69
C ILE A 306 -8.20 15.12 23.94
N ASP A 307 -8.22 15.17 22.60
CA ASP A 307 -7.83 14.06 21.74
C ASP A 307 -6.74 14.44 20.74
N CYS A 308 -6.05 13.43 20.21
CA CYS A 308 -5.18 13.62 19.06
C CYS A 308 -5.98 14.21 17.87
N GLY A 309 -5.35 15.14 17.15
CA GLY A 309 -5.97 15.93 16.10
C GLY A 309 -6.63 17.23 16.60
N ASP A 310 -6.81 17.42 17.90
CA ASP A 310 -7.37 18.67 18.44
C ASP A 310 -6.37 19.83 18.34
N ARG A 311 -6.89 21.05 18.20
CA ARG A 311 -6.10 22.28 18.20
C ARG A 311 -6.24 23.00 19.54
N LEU A 312 -5.14 23.51 20.08
CA LEU A 312 -5.08 24.25 21.34
C LEU A 312 -4.43 25.61 21.11
N ALA A 313 -5.00 26.65 21.73
CA ALA A 313 -4.41 27.97 21.76
C ALA A 313 -3.63 28.15 23.07
N LEU A 314 -2.33 28.42 22.99
CA LEU A 314 -1.47 28.66 24.13
C LEU A 314 -1.24 30.15 24.26
N THR A 315 -1.68 30.77 25.35
CA THR A 315 -1.33 32.17 25.60
C THR A 315 -0.01 32.26 26.34
N GLU A 316 0.81 33.21 25.93
CA GLU A 316 2.10 33.50 26.55
C GLU A 316 1.98 34.78 27.39
N PRO A 317 2.75 34.90 28.50
CA PRO A 317 2.92 36.18 29.17
C PRO A 317 3.59 37.13 28.17
N GLY A 318 2.83 38.04 27.59
CA GLY A 318 3.34 38.95 26.58
C GLY A 318 4.26 40.03 27.14
N ASP A 319 5.06 40.60 26.25
CA ASP A 319 5.69 41.90 26.37
C ASP A 319 4.63 43.02 26.46
N ALA A 320 5.07 44.27 26.58
CA ALA A 320 4.23 45.47 26.74
C ALA A 320 3.15 45.73 25.64
N THR A 321 2.99 44.85 24.66
CA THR A 321 2.06 44.93 23.51
C THR A 321 0.86 43.96 23.57
N GLY A 322 0.76 43.08 24.57
CA GLY A 322 -0.36 42.14 24.75
C GLY A 322 0.02 40.66 24.65
N GLN A 323 -0.92 39.75 24.94
CA GLN A 323 -0.71 38.29 24.93
C GLN A 323 -0.39 37.75 23.53
N ALA A 324 0.75 37.09 23.37
CA ALA A 324 1.02 36.25 22.20
C ALA A 324 0.21 34.94 22.31
N VAL A 325 -0.31 34.46 21.19
CA VAL A 325 -1.08 33.21 21.11
C VAL A 325 -0.42 32.28 20.10
N ALA A 326 0.03 31.13 20.56
CA ALA A 326 0.56 30.06 19.71
C ALA A 326 -0.48 28.94 19.60
N GLU A 327 -0.86 28.57 18.39
CA GLU A 327 -1.77 27.46 18.15
C GLU A 327 -1.01 26.19 17.85
N THR A 328 -1.31 25.12 18.59
CA THR A 328 -0.65 23.81 18.42
C THR A 328 -1.67 22.72 18.15
N ILE A 329 -1.29 21.73 17.36
CA ILE A 329 -2.10 20.54 17.09
C ILE A 329 -1.59 19.42 18.00
N VAL A 330 -2.50 18.77 18.73
CA VAL A 330 -2.17 17.63 19.58
C VAL A 330 -1.89 16.41 18.70
N THR A 331 -0.64 16.01 18.58
CA THR A 331 -0.24 14.80 17.85
C THR A 331 0.06 13.62 18.75
N HIS A 332 0.49 13.88 19.99
CA HIS A 332 0.64 12.85 21.03
C HIS A 332 -0.02 13.31 22.32
N ARG A 333 -0.58 12.35 23.05
CA ARG A 333 -1.28 12.55 24.31
C ARG A 333 -0.91 11.43 25.27
N ILE A 334 -0.34 11.80 26.42
CA ILE A 334 -0.09 10.88 27.53
C ILE A 334 -0.86 11.40 28.74
N TRP A 335 -1.97 10.76 29.07
CA TRP A 335 -2.82 11.12 30.21
C TRP A 335 -2.60 10.16 31.38
N LYS A 336 -2.50 10.70 32.60
CA LYS A 336 -2.40 9.91 33.84
C LYS A 336 -3.52 10.27 34.81
N PHE A 337 -4.21 9.28 35.34
CA PHE A 337 -5.27 9.52 36.33
C PHE A 337 -4.67 10.10 37.61
N ARG A 338 -5.17 11.28 38.04
CA ARG A 338 -4.63 12.08 39.17
C ARG A 338 -3.13 12.38 39.02
N GLY A 339 -2.65 12.44 37.79
CA GLY A 339 -1.29 12.80 37.44
C GLY A 339 -1.26 13.93 36.42
N ALA A 340 -0.07 14.24 35.93
CA ALA A 340 0.09 15.17 34.83
C ALA A 340 -0.30 14.51 33.50
N GLU A 341 -0.90 15.29 32.61
CA GLU A 341 -1.10 14.95 31.20
C GLU A 341 -0.11 15.72 30.34
N THR A 342 0.55 15.04 29.42
CA THR A 342 1.47 15.63 28.45
C THR A 342 0.85 15.59 27.07
N LEU A 343 0.76 16.77 26.43
CA LEU A 343 0.30 16.95 25.07
C LEU A 343 1.46 17.46 24.22
N LYS A 344 1.70 16.85 23.06
CA LYS A 344 2.77 17.24 22.15
C LYS A 344 2.21 17.51 20.77
N GLY A 345 2.56 18.65 20.18
CA GLY A 345 2.48 18.95 18.76
C GLY A 345 3.88 18.90 18.16
N VAL A 346 4.14 17.90 17.32
CA VAL A 346 5.43 17.70 16.68
C VAL A 346 5.53 18.49 15.38
N GLY A 347 6.74 18.89 14.99
CA GLY A 347 7.01 19.48 13.68
C GLY A 347 8.47 19.90 13.54
N LYS A 348 8.96 19.96 12.30
CA LYS A 348 10.33 20.43 12.00
C LYS A 348 10.36 21.93 11.74
N ASN A 349 11.51 22.54 12.00
CA ASN A 349 11.77 23.93 11.62
C ASN A 349 12.00 24.02 10.11
N PRO A 350 11.17 24.78 9.35
CA PRO A 350 11.34 24.93 7.90
C PRO A 350 12.74 25.41 7.49
N ARG A 351 13.37 26.26 8.32
CA ARG A 351 14.73 26.78 8.04
C ARG A 351 15.82 25.72 8.13
N LEU A 352 15.61 24.64 8.89
CA LEU A 352 16.60 23.59 9.13
C LEU A 352 16.31 22.28 8.38
N ALA A 353 15.07 22.08 7.90
CA ALA A 353 14.64 20.86 7.23
C ALA A 353 15.36 20.63 5.88
N THR A 354 15.59 21.69 5.10
CA THR A 354 16.22 21.63 3.77
C THR A 354 17.60 20.96 3.74
N ALA A 355 18.34 20.93 4.85
CA ALA A 355 19.64 20.27 4.93
C ALA A 355 19.55 18.74 5.12
N ARG A 356 18.55 18.25 5.86
CA ARG A 356 18.36 16.81 6.15
C ARG A 356 17.61 16.08 5.04
N ASP A 357 16.66 16.73 4.38
CA ASP A 357 15.84 16.09 3.33
C ASP A 357 16.68 15.70 2.10
N ARG A 358 17.82 16.38 1.86
CA ARG A 358 18.79 16.00 0.81
C ARG A 358 19.42 14.62 1.04
N GLU A 359 19.71 14.25 2.29
CA GLU A 359 20.32 12.94 2.60
C GLU A 359 19.31 11.81 2.42
N ALA A 360 18.06 12.00 2.89
CA ALA A 360 16.98 11.03 2.70
C ALA A 360 16.61 10.84 1.22
N ALA A 361 16.48 11.94 0.47
CA ALA A 361 16.23 11.89 -0.98
C ALA A 361 17.39 11.20 -1.74
N THR A 362 18.63 11.38 -1.29
CA THR A 362 19.80 10.71 -1.90
C THR A 362 19.76 9.20 -1.64
N LEU A 363 19.45 8.77 -0.41
CA LEU A 363 19.29 7.36 -0.07
C LEU A 363 18.17 6.69 -0.87
N ARG A 364 17.03 7.36 -1.05
CA ARG A 364 15.90 6.84 -1.84
C ARG A 364 16.24 6.74 -3.32
N ARG A 365 16.85 7.78 -3.92
CA ARG A 365 17.36 7.70 -5.30
C ARG A 365 18.32 6.53 -5.50
N LEU A 366 19.18 6.26 -4.52
CA LEU A 366 20.08 5.11 -4.56
C LEU A 366 19.31 3.78 -4.46
N GLN A 367 18.21 3.71 -3.71
CA GLN A 367 17.36 2.52 -3.65
C GLN A 367 16.60 2.28 -4.95
N THR A 368 15.99 3.32 -5.54
CA THR A 368 15.29 3.24 -6.84
C THR A 368 16.27 2.84 -7.95
N GLN A 369 17.44 3.48 -8.01
CA GLN A 369 18.51 3.08 -8.96
C GLN A 369 18.99 1.64 -8.74
N ASN A 370 18.94 1.11 -7.51
CA ASN A 370 19.32 -0.27 -7.23
C ASN A 370 18.25 -1.26 -7.72
N ALA A 371 16.97 -0.92 -7.53
CA ALA A 371 15.84 -1.69 -8.04
C ALA A 371 15.83 -1.75 -9.58
N GLU A 372 16.11 -0.62 -10.26
CA GLU A 372 16.21 -0.53 -11.72
C GLU A 372 17.39 -1.32 -12.30
N ASN A 373 18.51 -1.42 -11.57
CA ASN A 373 19.71 -2.14 -12.02
C ASN A 373 19.66 -3.66 -11.78
N ARG A 374 18.52 -4.21 -11.34
CA ARG A 374 18.40 -5.64 -11.05
C ARG A 374 18.36 -6.47 -12.35
N LEU A 375 19.20 -7.51 -12.40
CA LEU A 375 19.15 -8.52 -13.47
C LEU A 375 17.94 -9.42 -13.29
N ILE A 376 17.12 -9.52 -14.33
CA ILE A 376 15.97 -10.43 -14.38
C ILE A 376 16.31 -11.64 -15.25
N PHE A 377 15.74 -12.81 -14.91
CA PHE A 377 16.00 -14.08 -15.58
C PHE A 377 14.70 -14.73 -16.05
N TYR A 378 14.55 -14.88 -17.36
CA TYR A 378 13.45 -15.61 -17.99
C TYR A 378 13.93 -17.01 -18.39
N ASN A 379 13.65 -17.99 -17.53
CA ASN A 379 14.01 -19.38 -17.78
C ASN A 379 12.98 -20.07 -18.67
N PHE A 380 13.45 -20.90 -19.61
CA PHE A 380 12.58 -21.66 -20.51
C PHE A 380 13.18 -23.02 -20.89
N THR A 381 12.31 -23.93 -21.33
CA THR A 381 12.66 -25.28 -21.75
C THR A 381 11.73 -25.76 -22.86
N ASN A 382 12.15 -26.74 -23.66
CA ASN A 382 11.26 -27.36 -24.64
C ASN A 382 10.27 -28.31 -23.95
N VAL A 383 8.97 -28.06 -24.08
CA VAL A 383 7.93 -28.87 -23.42
C VAL A 383 7.77 -30.25 -24.08
N ASN A 384 7.90 -30.32 -25.41
CA ASN A 384 7.73 -31.54 -26.19
C ASN A 384 9.06 -32.02 -26.77
N ALA A 385 9.13 -33.30 -27.10
CA ALA A 385 10.23 -33.84 -27.88
C ALA A 385 10.22 -33.23 -29.30
N VAL A 386 11.39 -32.89 -29.83
CA VAL A 386 11.56 -32.21 -31.12
C VAL A 386 12.34 -33.13 -32.05
N THR A 387 11.84 -33.32 -33.27
CA THR A 387 12.55 -34.02 -34.34
C THR A 387 12.71 -33.06 -35.51
N ALA A 388 13.95 -32.68 -35.81
CA ALA A 388 14.31 -31.81 -36.92
C ALA A 388 14.85 -32.67 -38.08
N PRO A 389 14.05 -32.92 -39.14
CA PRO A 389 14.50 -33.67 -40.31
C PRO A 389 15.39 -32.83 -41.22
N SER A 390 16.11 -33.50 -42.13
CA SER A 390 16.96 -32.87 -43.12
C SER A 390 16.16 -31.88 -43.98
N GLY A 391 16.66 -30.64 -44.10
CA GLY A 391 16.12 -29.62 -45.00
C GLY A 391 14.94 -28.79 -44.48
N ALA A 392 14.45 -29.01 -43.26
CA ALA A 392 13.37 -28.21 -42.67
C ALA A 392 13.76 -27.60 -41.32
N ALA A 393 13.53 -26.29 -41.16
CA ALA A 393 13.75 -25.60 -39.89
C ALA A 393 12.57 -25.86 -38.93
N VAL A 394 12.86 -26.43 -37.75
CA VAL A 394 11.85 -26.77 -36.73
C VAL A 394 12.09 -25.97 -35.46
N THR A 395 11.04 -25.36 -34.90
CA THR A 395 11.11 -24.66 -33.61
C THR A 395 11.37 -25.65 -32.48
N ALA A 396 12.47 -25.47 -31.76
CA ALA A 396 12.84 -26.31 -30.63
C ALA A 396 12.31 -25.78 -29.30
N ALA A 397 12.43 -24.48 -29.05
CA ALA A 397 11.88 -23.82 -27.87
C ALA A 397 11.69 -22.32 -28.15
N GLY A 398 10.86 -21.68 -27.33
CA GLY A 398 10.72 -20.24 -27.34
C GLY A 398 10.41 -19.71 -25.95
N VAL A 399 10.70 -18.43 -25.76
CA VAL A 399 10.45 -17.69 -24.53
C VAL A 399 9.84 -16.36 -24.88
N ARG A 400 8.88 -15.94 -24.05
CA ARG A 400 8.36 -14.58 -24.07
C ARG A 400 8.93 -13.83 -22.88
N PHE A 401 9.35 -12.60 -23.13
CA PHE A 401 9.83 -11.70 -22.10
C PHE A 401 9.37 -10.28 -22.40
N VAL A 402 9.26 -9.46 -21.35
CA VAL A 402 8.82 -8.07 -21.47
C VAL A 402 9.95 -7.15 -21.05
N THR A 403 10.20 -6.13 -21.85
CA THR A 403 11.08 -5.01 -21.52
C THR A 403 10.25 -3.86 -20.98
N VAL A 404 10.75 -3.18 -19.94
CA VAL A 404 10.18 -1.94 -19.38
C VAL A 404 10.98 -0.73 -19.88
N GLN A 405 12.26 -0.92 -20.18
CA GLN A 405 13.13 0.12 -20.72
C GLN A 405 13.93 -0.43 -21.91
N ALA A 406 14.39 0.47 -22.78
CA ALA A 406 15.21 0.09 -23.92
C ALA A 406 16.53 -0.53 -23.41
N THR A 407 16.79 -1.78 -23.77
CA THR A 407 17.86 -2.57 -23.14
C THR A 407 18.46 -3.63 -24.06
N GLY A 408 19.55 -4.23 -23.61
CA GLY A 408 20.10 -5.46 -24.18
C GLY A 408 19.80 -6.66 -23.29
N ALA A 409 19.64 -7.83 -23.91
CA ALA A 409 19.45 -9.09 -23.19
C ALA A 409 20.43 -10.17 -23.69
N LEU A 410 20.82 -11.07 -22.81
CA LEU A 410 21.68 -12.21 -23.10
C LEU A 410 20.84 -13.49 -23.14
N LEU A 411 20.87 -14.17 -24.27
CA LEU A 411 20.41 -15.54 -24.38
C LEU A 411 21.56 -16.49 -24.05
N LEU A 412 21.32 -17.37 -23.10
CA LEU A 412 22.15 -18.52 -22.79
C LEU A 412 21.27 -19.78 -22.87
N ALA A 413 21.63 -20.76 -23.70
CA ALA A 413 20.89 -22.02 -23.75
C ALA A 413 21.81 -23.23 -23.95
N GLN A 414 21.38 -24.38 -23.48
CA GLN A 414 22.06 -25.65 -23.67
C GLN A 414 21.06 -26.68 -24.21
N LEU A 415 21.49 -27.41 -25.24
CA LEU A 415 20.70 -28.42 -25.92
C LEU A 415 21.40 -29.76 -25.80
N LEU A 416 20.68 -30.76 -25.30
CA LEU A 416 21.05 -32.16 -25.38
C LEU A 416 20.31 -32.79 -26.56
N LEU A 417 21.05 -33.33 -27.52
CA LEU A 417 20.48 -33.83 -28.77
C LEU A 417 21.11 -35.15 -29.20
N THR A 418 20.39 -35.92 -30.00
CA THR A 418 20.89 -37.12 -30.67
C THR A 418 20.89 -36.90 -32.17
N ALA A 419 22.06 -36.99 -32.78
CA ALA A 419 22.26 -36.87 -34.22
C ALA A 419 22.17 -38.25 -34.89
N VAL A 420 21.40 -38.32 -35.97
CA VAL A 420 21.24 -39.49 -36.83
C VAL A 420 21.60 -39.05 -38.26
N PRO A 421 22.89 -39.05 -38.62
CA PRO A 421 23.33 -38.68 -39.96
C PRO A 421 22.92 -39.74 -40.99
N GLU A 422 22.70 -39.32 -42.23
CA GLU A 422 22.47 -40.21 -43.38
C GLU A 422 23.80 -40.82 -43.87
N ASP A 423 24.90 -40.07 -43.74
CA ASP A 423 26.28 -40.48 -44.04
C ASP A 423 27.17 -40.42 -42.76
N GLU A 424 28.41 -39.92 -42.85
CA GLU A 424 29.36 -39.87 -41.72
C GLU A 424 28.99 -38.83 -40.65
N ALA A 425 28.43 -37.68 -41.06
CA ALA A 425 28.02 -36.60 -40.18
C ALA A 425 26.89 -35.77 -40.79
N LEU A 426 26.07 -35.16 -39.93
CA LEU A 426 25.06 -34.16 -40.32
C LEU A 426 25.51 -32.77 -39.88
N THR A 427 25.02 -31.73 -40.54
CA THR A 427 25.24 -30.35 -40.10
C THR A 427 23.97 -29.84 -39.42
N LEU A 428 24.10 -29.36 -38.18
CA LEU A 428 23.03 -28.67 -37.47
C LEU A 428 23.33 -27.18 -37.45
N THR A 429 22.43 -26.39 -38.03
CA THR A 429 22.44 -24.92 -37.95
C THR A 429 21.33 -24.46 -37.01
N VAL A 430 21.66 -23.56 -36.09
CA VAL A 430 20.69 -22.94 -35.19
C VAL A 430 20.33 -21.55 -35.69
N GLN A 431 19.04 -21.27 -35.73
CA GLN A 431 18.47 -19.99 -36.14
C GLN A 431 17.72 -19.36 -34.97
N TYR A 432 17.96 -18.06 -34.74
CA TYR A 432 17.25 -17.28 -33.72
C TYR A 432 16.18 -16.44 -34.41
N ILE A 433 14.96 -16.48 -33.89
CA ILE A 433 13.84 -15.70 -34.40
C ILE A 433 13.32 -14.81 -33.29
N LEU A 434 13.37 -13.49 -33.49
CA LEU A 434 12.81 -12.52 -32.56
C LEU A 434 11.58 -11.88 -33.21
N ASN A 435 10.43 -11.96 -32.54
CA ASN A 435 9.17 -11.37 -32.99
C ASN A 435 8.76 -11.82 -34.42
N GLY A 436 9.10 -13.06 -34.77
CA GLY A 436 8.80 -13.64 -36.09
C GLY A 436 9.82 -13.32 -37.19
N LEU A 437 10.82 -12.48 -36.91
CA LEU A 437 11.90 -12.14 -37.85
C LEU A 437 13.15 -12.98 -37.55
N LEU A 438 13.74 -13.55 -38.60
CA LEU A 438 15.00 -14.28 -38.50
C LEU A 438 16.14 -13.29 -38.23
N ILE A 439 16.88 -13.53 -37.14
CA ILE A 439 18.10 -12.80 -36.85
C ILE A 439 19.24 -13.45 -37.63
N GLY A 440 19.58 -12.86 -38.78
CA GLY A 440 20.49 -13.44 -39.77
C GLY A 440 21.98 -13.28 -39.46
N ASP A 441 22.33 -12.40 -38.52
CA ASP A 441 23.72 -11.95 -38.34
C ASP A 441 24.63 -13.02 -37.70
N TYR A 442 24.04 -14.00 -37.00
CA TYR A 442 24.79 -15.11 -36.40
C TYR A 442 23.94 -16.37 -36.25
N CYS A 443 24.26 -17.40 -37.05
CA CYS A 443 23.62 -18.71 -37.05
C CYS A 443 24.69 -19.80 -36.80
N PRO A 444 24.92 -20.23 -35.55
CA PRO A 444 25.97 -21.20 -35.27
C PRO A 444 25.63 -22.54 -35.94
N ALA A 445 26.64 -23.15 -36.57
CA ALA A 445 26.52 -24.42 -37.26
C ALA A 445 27.60 -25.40 -36.77
N GLN A 446 27.22 -26.66 -36.56
CA GLN A 446 28.13 -27.70 -36.11
C GLN A 446 27.91 -29.00 -36.88
N ALA A 447 29.00 -29.66 -37.28
CA ALA A 447 28.99 -31.01 -37.82
C ALA A 447 28.91 -32.04 -36.66
N LEU A 448 27.97 -32.97 -36.77
CA LEU A 448 27.63 -33.94 -35.72
C LEU A 448 27.69 -35.36 -36.28
N ALA A 449 28.56 -36.19 -35.70
CA ALA A 449 28.59 -37.63 -35.96
C ALA A 449 27.39 -38.34 -35.31
N ALA A 450 27.16 -39.61 -35.64
CA ALA A 450 26.07 -40.37 -35.02
C ALA A 450 26.22 -40.46 -33.49
N GLY A 451 25.14 -40.18 -32.75
CA GLY A 451 25.11 -40.32 -31.28
C GLY A 451 24.67 -39.07 -30.54
N ALA A 452 24.92 -39.04 -29.23
CA ALA A 452 24.51 -37.97 -28.33
C ALA A 452 25.52 -36.81 -28.33
N HIS A 453 25.01 -35.58 -28.36
CA HIS A 453 25.80 -34.35 -28.36
C HIS A 453 25.19 -33.30 -27.43
N THR A 454 26.03 -32.37 -27.01
CA THR A 454 25.64 -31.18 -26.24
C THR A 454 26.05 -29.94 -27.01
N LEU A 455 25.12 -29.02 -27.21
CA LEU A 455 25.38 -27.72 -27.83
C LEU A 455 25.08 -26.60 -26.84
N ALA A 456 26.02 -25.69 -26.66
CA ALA A 456 25.82 -24.46 -25.90
C ALA A 456 25.60 -23.29 -26.87
N LEU A 457 24.56 -22.52 -26.60
CA LEU A 457 24.15 -21.36 -27.36
C LEU A 457 24.34 -20.10 -26.53
N PHE A 458 24.88 -19.09 -27.20
CA PHE A 458 25.06 -17.75 -26.67
C PHE A 458 24.64 -16.77 -27.76
N TYR A 459 23.75 -15.83 -27.42
CA TYR A 459 23.37 -14.75 -28.32
C TYR A 459 23.11 -13.45 -27.55
N PRO A 460 23.85 -12.36 -27.82
CA PRO A 460 23.56 -11.05 -27.28
C PRO A 460 22.48 -10.36 -28.14
N LEU A 461 21.30 -10.15 -27.57
CA LEU A 461 20.24 -9.34 -28.16
C LEU A 461 20.55 -7.86 -27.85
N THR A 462 20.88 -7.09 -28.89
CA THR A 462 21.13 -5.66 -28.80
C THR A 462 19.89 -4.88 -29.25
N GLU A 463 19.64 -3.73 -28.63
CA GLU A 463 18.60 -2.78 -29.07
C GLU A 463 17.16 -3.33 -29.01
N ILE A 464 16.74 -3.80 -27.84
CA ILE A 464 15.33 -4.13 -27.58
C ILE A 464 14.63 -2.87 -27.09
N GLU A 465 13.52 -2.48 -27.72
CA GLU A 465 12.74 -1.30 -27.34
C GLU A 465 12.10 -1.44 -25.95
N ALA A 466 11.79 -0.31 -25.32
CA ALA A 466 11.05 -0.25 -24.05
C ALA A 466 9.61 -0.75 -24.22
N ASP A 467 8.96 -1.11 -23.12
CA ASP A 467 7.53 -1.46 -23.02
C ASP A 467 7.03 -2.48 -24.07
N THR A 468 7.90 -3.42 -24.45
CA THR A 468 7.64 -4.32 -25.57
C THR A 468 7.61 -5.78 -25.11
N SER A 469 6.58 -6.51 -25.52
CA SER A 469 6.54 -7.97 -25.39
C SER A 469 7.34 -8.61 -26.53
N CYS A 470 8.42 -9.30 -26.18
CA CYS A 470 9.29 -9.97 -27.13
C CYS A 470 9.09 -11.48 -27.09
N ARG A 471 9.05 -12.11 -28.27
CA ARG A 471 9.04 -13.56 -28.44
C ARG A 471 10.30 -14.01 -29.15
N LEU A 472 11.16 -14.71 -28.42
CA LEU A 472 12.37 -15.32 -28.96
C LEU A 472 12.13 -16.82 -29.19
N GLU A 473 12.43 -17.30 -30.39
CA GLU A 473 12.40 -18.72 -30.75
C GLU A 473 13.77 -19.21 -31.19
N ILE A 474 14.08 -20.45 -30.84
CA ILE A 474 15.25 -21.17 -31.31
C ILE A 474 14.75 -22.21 -32.31
N ARG A 475 15.19 -22.13 -33.56
CA ARG A 475 14.93 -23.13 -34.59
C ARG A 475 16.18 -23.93 -34.93
N LEU A 476 15.95 -25.21 -35.22
CA LEU A 476 16.97 -26.17 -35.61
C LEU A 476 16.78 -26.54 -37.07
N LEU A 477 17.84 -26.40 -37.85
CA LEU A 477 17.90 -26.79 -39.26
C LEU A 477 18.98 -27.86 -39.42
N ALA A 478 18.56 -29.09 -39.65
CA ALA A 478 19.48 -30.19 -39.94
C ALA A 478 19.69 -30.34 -41.45
N ALA A 479 20.89 -30.72 -41.86
CA ALA A 479 21.24 -31.08 -43.23
C ALA A 479 22.06 -32.37 -43.25
N GLY A 480 21.70 -33.33 -44.10
CA GLY A 480 22.38 -34.63 -44.20
C GLY A 480 22.04 -35.60 -43.07
N GLY A 481 20.87 -35.44 -42.43
CA GLY A 481 20.42 -36.31 -41.35
C GLY A 481 19.28 -35.72 -40.52
N THR A 482 18.93 -36.41 -39.43
CA THR A 482 17.88 -36.00 -38.49
C THR A 482 18.48 -35.73 -37.11
N VAL A 483 18.02 -34.66 -36.45
CA VAL A 483 18.35 -34.35 -35.05
C VAL A 483 17.12 -34.55 -34.17
N ARG A 484 17.31 -35.20 -33.02
CA ARG A 484 16.24 -35.46 -32.04
C ARG A 484 16.58 -34.87 -30.68
N LEU A 485 15.61 -34.23 -30.05
CA LEU A 485 15.68 -33.71 -28.68
C LEU A 485 14.53 -34.32 -27.88
N ALA A 486 14.82 -34.82 -26.68
CA ALA A 486 13.78 -35.22 -25.74
C ALA A 486 13.07 -33.99 -25.16
N ALA A 487 11.87 -34.17 -24.61
CA ALA A 487 11.23 -33.13 -23.81
C ALA A 487 12.16 -32.72 -22.65
N GLY A 488 12.30 -31.42 -22.40
CA GLY A 488 13.17 -30.86 -21.35
C GLY A 488 14.67 -30.88 -21.65
N ALA A 489 15.08 -31.34 -22.84
CA ALA A 489 16.49 -31.47 -23.24
C ALA A 489 17.15 -30.15 -23.67
N LEU A 490 16.36 -29.11 -23.95
CA LEU A 490 16.79 -27.73 -24.12
C LEU A 490 16.46 -26.94 -22.86
N ARG A 491 17.46 -26.28 -22.28
CA ARG A 491 17.26 -25.34 -21.17
C ARG A 491 17.93 -24.03 -21.51
N GLY A 492 17.20 -22.94 -21.37
CA GLY A 492 17.72 -21.61 -21.65
C GLY A 492 17.25 -20.57 -20.66
N VAL A 493 17.98 -19.47 -20.63
CA VAL A 493 17.65 -18.27 -19.90
C VAL A 493 17.89 -17.07 -20.80
N VAL A 494 16.94 -16.13 -20.78
CA VAL A 494 17.14 -14.77 -21.28
C VAL A 494 17.29 -13.86 -20.07
N THR A 495 18.38 -13.10 -20.01
CA THR A 495 18.65 -12.20 -18.88
C THR A 495 19.09 -10.82 -19.33
N GLY A 496 18.61 -9.79 -18.63
CA GLY A 496 18.92 -8.39 -18.90
C GLY A 496 18.47 -7.50 -17.75
N GLN A 497 18.98 -6.28 -17.74
CA GLN A 497 18.50 -5.18 -16.89
C GLN A 497 17.35 -4.46 -17.60
N GLY A 498 16.40 -3.86 -16.88
CA GLY A 498 15.25 -3.17 -17.50
C GLY A 498 14.18 -4.10 -18.09
N MET A 499 14.15 -5.37 -17.68
CA MET A 499 13.09 -6.33 -18.01
C MET A 499 12.10 -6.44 -16.86
N ALA A 500 10.83 -6.75 -17.15
CA ALA A 500 9.82 -6.92 -16.10
C ALA A 500 10.05 -8.24 -15.33
N ALA A 501 9.85 -8.26 -14.01
CA ALA A 501 9.80 -9.51 -13.25
C ALA A 501 8.51 -10.27 -13.59
N THR A 502 8.58 -11.61 -13.70
CA THR A 502 7.42 -12.46 -14.03
C THR A 502 6.41 -12.47 -12.89
N SER A 503 5.54 -11.47 -12.84
CA SER A 503 4.27 -11.46 -12.11
C SER A 503 3.13 -10.79 -12.89
N ALA A 504 3.38 -10.17 -14.04
CA ALA A 504 2.32 -9.65 -14.91
C ALA A 504 1.82 -10.73 -15.89
N TRP A 505 0.56 -11.13 -15.73
CA TRP A 505 -0.17 -11.94 -16.71
C TRP A 505 -0.27 -11.17 -18.04
N ASP A 506 0.13 -11.79 -19.17
CA ASP A 506 0.28 -11.13 -20.47
C ASP A 506 -1.02 -11.06 -21.31
N GLY A 507 -2.17 -11.39 -20.70
CA GLY A 507 -3.50 -11.25 -21.29
C GLY A 507 -3.78 -12.12 -22.52
N ASN A 508 -2.91 -13.07 -22.88
CA ASN A 508 -3.00 -13.81 -24.14
C ASN A 508 -3.14 -15.33 -23.95
N LEU A 509 -4.19 -15.90 -24.57
CA LEU A 509 -4.39 -17.35 -24.71
C LEU A 509 -3.99 -17.79 -26.12
N VAL A 510 -2.98 -18.66 -26.24
CA VAL A 510 -2.62 -19.26 -27.53
C VAL A 510 -3.23 -20.65 -27.63
N LEU A 511 -4.29 -20.77 -28.43
CA LEU A 511 -4.83 -22.05 -28.90
C LEU A 511 -4.22 -22.40 -30.26
N GLN A 512 -3.67 -23.62 -30.39
CA GLN A 512 -3.25 -24.19 -31.67
C GLN A 512 -4.13 -25.39 -32.00
N GLU A 513 -4.77 -25.36 -33.17
CA GLU A 513 -5.50 -26.49 -33.76
C GLU A 513 -4.79 -26.92 -35.06
N PHE A 514 -4.60 -28.23 -35.23
CA PHE A 514 -4.07 -28.80 -36.48
C PHE A 514 -5.23 -29.15 -37.41
N LEU A 515 -5.35 -28.42 -38.52
CA LEU A 515 -6.26 -28.80 -39.60
C LEU A 515 -5.56 -29.82 -40.52
N PRO A 516 -6.16 -31.00 -40.79
CA PRO A 516 -5.62 -31.94 -41.77
C PRO A 516 -5.72 -31.37 -43.19
N ALA A 517 -4.81 -31.81 -44.07
CA ALA A 517 -4.67 -31.29 -45.43
C ALA A 517 -5.96 -31.43 -46.25
N ILE A 518 -6.41 -30.33 -46.84
CA ILE A 518 -7.55 -30.31 -47.76
C ILE A 518 -7.06 -30.81 -49.13
N THR A 519 -7.48 -32.01 -49.53
CA THR A 519 -7.30 -32.51 -50.91
C THR A 519 -8.42 -32.02 -51.82
N TRP A 520 -8.08 -31.24 -52.84
CA TRP A 520 -8.98 -30.93 -53.94
C TRP A 520 -9.00 -32.10 -54.94
N GLN A 521 -10.17 -32.70 -55.19
CA GLN A 521 -10.36 -33.61 -56.32
C GLN A 521 -10.62 -32.78 -57.59
N ALA A 522 -9.76 -32.93 -58.59
CA ALA A 522 -10.03 -32.39 -59.92
C ALA A 522 -11.21 -33.14 -60.55
N GLN A 523 -12.33 -32.46 -60.81
CA GLN A 523 -13.37 -33.00 -61.68
C GLN A 523 -12.86 -32.98 -63.13
N ALA A 524 -12.91 -34.13 -63.79
CA ALA A 524 -12.60 -34.26 -65.20
C ALA A 524 -13.61 -33.47 -66.04
N LEU A 525 -13.14 -32.48 -66.78
CA LEU A 525 -13.91 -31.76 -67.78
C LEU A 525 -14.10 -32.66 -69.01
N THR A 526 -15.24 -33.34 -69.12
CA THR A 526 -15.65 -34.02 -70.35
C THR A 526 -16.28 -33.02 -71.30
N LEU A 527 -15.57 -32.71 -72.39
CA LEU A 527 -16.08 -31.87 -73.47
C LEU A 527 -16.91 -32.74 -74.42
N ALA A 528 -18.24 -32.60 -74.38
CA ALA A 528 -19.16 -33.32 -75.27
C ALA A 528 -19.80 -32.36 -76.28
N GLY A 529 -19.44 -32.54 -77.56
CA GLY A 529 -20.28 -32.28 -78.72
C GLY A 529 -20.52 -30.83 -79.14
N LEU A 530 -19.67 -30.31 -80.03
CA LEU A 530 -20.07 -29.31 -81.02
C LEU A 530 -20.99 -29.99 -82.04
N ALA A 531 -22.24 -29.55 -82.13
CA ALA A 531 -23.12 -29.87 -83.25
C ALA A 531 -23.67 -28.57 -83.84
N ASP A 532 -23.34 -28.34 -85.11
CA ASP A 532 -23.82 -27.24 -85.94
C ASP A 532 -25.34 -27.31 -86.13
N ALA A 533 -26.04 -26.23 -85.77
CA ALA A 533 -27.31 -25.85 -86.38
C ALA A 533 -27.50 -24.33 -86.24
N ALA A 534 -27.35 -23.61 -87.35
CA ALA A 534 -27.78 -22.22 -87.51
C ALA A 534 -29.26 -22.17 -87.94
N PRO A 535 -29.85 -20.98 -88.15
CA PRO A 535 -30.30 -19.98 -87.17
C PRO A 535 -31.83 -19.77 -87.27
N ASP A 536 -32.44 -18.94 -86.43
CA ASP A 536 -33.63 -18.18 -86.88
C ASP A 536 -33.75 -16.84 -86.16
N PHE A 537 -33.88 -15.78 -86.96
CA PHE A 537 -34.08 -14.40 -86.54
C PHE A 537 -35.57 -14.06 -86.66
N GLU A 538 -36.19 -13.63 -85.57
CA GLU A 538 -37.37 -12.76 -85.67
C GLU A 538 -37.17 -11.50 -84.85
N LYS A 539 -37.58 -10.40 -85.50
CA LYS A 539 -37.31 -9.01 -85.18
C LYS A 539 -38.67 -8.35 -85.09
N GLU A 540 -39.03 -7.76 -83.95
CA GLU A 540 -40.12 -6.80 -83.92
C GLU A 540 -39.79 -5.65 -82.98
N ALA A 541 -39.97 -4.45 -83.51
CA ALA A 541 -39.67 -3.18 -82.90
C ALA A 541 -40.96 -2.39 -82.69
N SER A 542 -41.03 -1.75 -81.53
CA SER A 542 -41.70 -0.45 -81.26
C SER A 542 -43.24 -0.40 -81.40
N PRO A 543 -43.87 0.58 -80.75
CA PRO A 543 -43.90 1.95 -81.28
C PRO A 543 -43.01 2.97 -80.54
#